data_AF-A0A497LJA4-F1
#
_entry.id   AF-A0A497LJA4-F1
#
_cell.length_a   1.000
_cell.length_b   1.000
_cell.length_c   1.000
_cell.angle_alpha   90.00
_cell.angle_beta   90.00
_cell.angle_gamma   90.00
#
_symmetry.space_group_name_H-M   'P 1'
#
loop_
_entity.id
_entity.type
_entity.pdbx_description
1 polymer ?
#
loop_
_entity_poly.entity_id
_entity_poly.type
_entity_poly.pdbx_seq_one_letter_code
_entity_poly.pdbx_strand_id
1 'polypeptide(L)' 'MRKQDKIVIWPAYFDSTKTRNEGRKVSKSLTVASPKIQEIKQAVEKLGLEHELVPDASYPKTPWLKT' A
#
# COMPACT_ATOMS: atom_id res chain seq x y z
N MET A 1 16.54 -9.76 14.32
CA MET A 1 15.42 -9.26 13.49
C MET A 1 15.14 -10.31 12.43
N ARG A 2 13.93 -10.86 12.36
CA ARG A 2 13.58 -11.86 11.32
C ARG A 2 13.77 -11.18 9.96
N LYS A 3 14.69 -11.67 9.13
CA LYS A 3 14.79 -11.29 7.72
C LYS A 3 13.48 -11.71 7.08
N GLN A 4 12.57 -10.76 6.90
CA GLN A 4 11.48 -10.96 5.96
C GLN A 4 12.07 -10.56 4.61
N ASP A 5 12.29 -11.53 3.74
CA ASP A 5 12.78 -11.31 2.36
C ASP A 5 11.73 -10.61 1.48
N LYS A 6 10.64 -10.11 2.07
CA LYS A 6 9.51 -9.47 1.41
C LYS A 6 9.23 -8.10 2.02
N ILE A 7 8.86 -7.15 1.16
CA ILE A 7 8.42 -5.80 1.56
C ILE A 7 6.90 -5.76 1.52
N VAL A 8 6.26 -5.33 2.61
CA VAL A 8 4.81 -5.15 2.67
C VAL A 8 4.44 -3.72 2.24
N ILE A 9 3.61 -3.63 1.21
CA ILE A 9 3.10 -2.37 0.67
C ILE A 9 1.59 -2.29 0.92
N TRP A 10 1.16 -1.23 1.60
CA TRP A 10 -0.25 -0.95 1.85
C TRP A 10 -0.74 0.18 0.94
N PRO A 11 -1.98 0.13 0.42
CA PRO A 11 -2.51 1.23 -0.40
C PRO A 11 -2.51 2.58 0.32
N ALA A 12 -2.74 2.57 1.65
CA ALA A 12 -2.67 3.77 2.49
C ALA A 12 -1.34 4.53 2.38
N TYR A 13 -0.25 3.89 1.94
CA TYR A 13 1.05 4.55 1.75
C TYR A 13 1.04 5.57 0.61
N PHE A 14 0.22 5.34 -0.41
CA PHE A 14 0.11 6.14 -1.62
C PHE A 14 -1.18 6.97 -1.68
N ASP A 15 -1.98 6.97 -0.61
CA ASP A 15 -3.25 7.69 -0.55
C ASP A 15 -3.04 9.17 -0.25
N SER A 16 -3.45 10.03 -1.17
CA SER A 16 -3.34 11.48 -1.07
C SER A 16 -4.31 12.07 -0.04
N THR A 17 -5.43 11.37 0.20
CA THR A 17 -6.48 11.78 1.14
C THR A 17 -6.06 11.57 2.60
N LYS A 18 -5.13 10.64 2.85
CA LYS A 18 -4.60 10.36 4.18
C LYS A 18 -3.45 11.29 4.54
N THR A 19 -3.35 11.67 5.81
CA THR A 19 -2.19 12.36 6.39
C THR A 19 -1.02 11.38 6.60
N ARG A 20 0.17 11.90 6.95
CA ARG A 20 1.31 11.05 7.31
C ARG A 20 1.01 10.19 8.54
N ASN A 21 0.26 10.74 9.51
CA ASN A 21 -0.12 10.03 10.72
C ASN A 21 -1.09 8.88 10.41
N GLU A 22 -1.99 9.06 9.44
CA GLU A 22 -2.98 8.07 9.00
C GLU A 22 -2.42 6.99 8.06
N GLY A 23 -1.16 7.10 7.63
CA GLY A 23 -0.46 6.04 6.91
C GLY A 23 0.28 6.46 5.65
N ARG A 24 0.01 7.66 5.09
CA ARG A 24 0.70 8.12 3.89
C ARG A 24 2.21 8.18 4.12
N LYS A 25 2.99 7.47 3.31
CA LYS A 25 4.46 7.44 3.42
C LYS A 25 5.16 8.36 2.43
N VAL A 26 4.55 8.63 1.28
CA VAL A 26 5.16 9.48 0.23
C VAL A 26 4.60 10.92 0.24
N SER A 27 5.24 11.82 -0.50
CA SER A 27 4.78 13.22 -0.63
C SER A 27 3.43 13.29 -1.35
N LYS A 28 2.64 14.34 -1.08
CA LYS A 28 1.33 14.52 -1.73
C LYS A 28 1.41 14.57 -3.26
N SER A 29 2.49 15.12 -3.80
CA SER A 29 2.75 15.19 -5.24
C SER A 29 2.94 13.82 -5.91
N LEU A 30 3.28 12.79 -5.13
CA LEU A 30 3.53 11.42 -5.60
C LEU A 30 2.43 10.44 -5.15
N THR A 31 1.31 10.95 -4.60
CA THR A 31 0.17 10.15 -4.16
C THR A 31 -1.04 10.31 -5.07
N VAL A 32 -1.90 9.28 -5.09
CA VAL A 32 -3.19 9.27 -5.80
C VAL A 32 -4.34 9.24 -4.79
N ALA A 33 -5.53 9.69 -5.20
CA ALA A 33 -6.70 9.65 -4.32
C ALA A 33 -7.28 8.23 -4.27
N SER A 34 -7.42 7.67 -3.06
CA SER A 34 -8.06 6.36 -2.84
C SER A 34 -7.49 5.20 -3.72
N PRO A 35 -6.17 4.90 -3.61
CA PRO A 35 -5.52 3.85 -4.40
C PRO A 35 -6.15 2.48 -4.15
N LYS A 36 -6.40 1.73 -5.22
CA LYS A 36 -6.90 0.35 -5.14
C LYS A 36 -5.73 -0.64 -5.18
N ILE A 37 -5.90 -1.80 -4.53
CA ILE A 37 -4.91 -2.88 -4.58
C ILE A 37 -4.57 -3.29 -6.02
N GLN A 38 -5.56 -3.32 -6.91
CA GLN A 38 -5.36 -3.68 -8.31
C GLN A 38 -4.45 -2.70 -9.07
N GLU A 39 -4.51 -1.41 -8.77
CA GLU A 39 -3.66 -0.39 -9.42
C GLU A 39 -2.20 -0.57 -8.98
N ILE A 40 -1.99 -0.90 -7.70
CA ILE A 40 -0.65 -1.20 -7.17
C ILE A 40 -0.13 -2.49 -7.79
N LYS A 41 -0.97 -3.52 -7.92
CA LYS A 41 -0.62 -4.78 -8.60
C LYS A 41 -0.10 -4.51 -10.02
N GLN A 42 -0.85 -3.73 -10.81
CA GLN A 42 -0.44 -3.37 -12.17
C GLN A 42 0.86 -2.55 -12.20
N ALA A 43 1.07 -1.65 -11.24
CA ALA A 43 2.31 -0.88 -11.16
C ALA A 43 3.52 -1.80 -10.87
N VAL A 44 3.36 -2.77 -9.98
CA VAL A 44 4.40 -3.74 -9.61
C VAL A 44 4.68 -4.73 -10.75
N GLU A 45 3.63 -5.18 -11.45
CA GLU A 45 3.77 -5.98 -12.69
C GLU A 45 4.57 -5.24 -13.76
N LYS A 46 4.27 -3.95 -13.99
CA LYS A 46 5.02 -3.11 -14.94
C LYS A 46 6.49 -2.93 -14.57
N LEU A 47 6.81 -2.98 -13.27
CA LEU A 47 8.18 -2.93 -12.77
C LEU A 47 8.90 -4.28 -12.86
N GLY A 48 8.21 -5.37 -13.22
CA GLY A 48 8.78 -6.70 -13.32
C GLY A 48 9.14 -7.32 -11.97
N LEU A 49 8.47 -6.88 -10.89
CA LEU A 49 8.73 -7.36 -9.53
C LEU A 49 7.79 -8.51 -9.16
N GLU A 50 8.33 -9.53 -8.49
CA GLU A 50 7.53 -10.58 -7.87
C GLU A 50 6.67 -10.02 -6.74
N HIS A 51 5.40 -10.39 -6.71
CA HIS A 51 4.45 -9.88 -5.74
C HIS A 51 3.40 -10.92 -5.38
N GLU A 52 2.83 -10.74 -4.19
CA GLU A 52 1.78 -11.58 -3.63
C GLU A 52 0.66 -10.67 -3.13
N LEU A 53 -0.58 -10.97 -3.51
CA LEU A 53 -1.75 -10.25 -3.04
C LEU A 53 -2.29 -10.89 -1.77
N VAL A 54 -2.53 -10.08 -0.75
CA VAL A 54 -3.13 -10.51 0.51
C VAL A 54 -4.42 -9.71 0.74
N PRO A 55 -5.55 -10.09 0.11
CA PRO A 55 -6.80 -9.30 0.12
C PRO A 55 -7.53 -9.32 1.47
N ASP A 56 -7.23 -10.27 2.35
CA ASP A 56 -7.87 -10.36 3.67
C ASP A 56 -7.10 -9.59 4.77
N ALA A 57 -6.06 -8.84 4.38
CA ALA A 57 -5.24 -8.10 5.32
C ALA A 57 -5.76 -6.67 5.49
N SER A 58 -5.95 -6.25 6.75
CA SER A 58 -6.33 -4.88 7.09
C SER A 58 -5.12 -4.06 7.52
N TYR A 59 -5.06 -2.81 7.07
CA TYR A 59 -3.98 -1.91 7.45
C TYR A 59 -4.01 -1.66 8.98
N PRO A 60 -2.91 -1.89 9.72
CA PRO A 60 -2.93 -1.86 11.19
C PRO A 60 -3.41 -0.54 11.83
N LYS A 61 -3.27 0.61 11.14
CA LYS A 61 -3.77 1.90 11.66
C LYS A 61 -5.26 2.13 11.38
N THR A 62 -5.85 1.36 10.48
CA THR A 62 -7.28 1.39 10.17
C THR A 62 -7.81 -0.05 10.05
N PRO A 63 -7.82 -0.82 11.15
CA PRO A 63 -8.18 -2.24 11.14
C PRO A 63 -9.63 -2.51 10.71
N TRP A 64 -10.51 -1.51 10.80
CA TRP A 64 -11.90 -1.59 10.31
C TRP A 64 -12.02 -1.45 8.78
N LEU A 65 -10.96 -1.01 8.09
CA LEU A 65 -10.95 -0.87 6.64
C LEU A 65 -10.38 -2.16 6.03
N LYS A 66 -11.24 -3.01 5.48
CA LYS A 66 -10.82 -4.12 4.63
C LYS A 66 -10.30 -3.54 3.31
N THR A 67 -9.11 -3.97 2.89
CA THR A 67 -8.41 -3.41 1.73
C THR A 67 -8.32 -4.45 0.63
#